data_AF-A0A8C4GSC6-F1
#
_entry.id   AF-A0A8C4GSC6-F1
#
_cell.length_a   1.000
_cell.length_b   1.000
_cell.length_c   1.000
_cell.angle_alpha   90.00
_cell.angle_beta   90.00
_cell.angle_gamma   90.00
#
_symmetry.space_group_name_H-M   'P 1'
#
loop_
_entity.id
_entity.type
_entity.pdbx_description
1 polymer ?
#
loop_
_entity_poly.entity_id
_entity_poly.type
_entity_poly.pdbx_seq_one_letter_code
_entity_poly.pdbx_strand_id
1 'polypeptide(L)'
;KSCRNQLNHITLYNGSLPNGDRGRRKSRFALCKRPKANGVKPSTVHVACSPQAAKAISNKDQHSISYTLSRAQTVVVEYTHDSNTDMFQIGRSTESPIDFVVTDTVAGSQSNADTQSVQSTISRFACRIKCQRTPPYTARIYAAGFDSSKNIFLGEKAAKWKTSDGQMDGLTTNGVLVMHPRNGFTQDSKPGVWREISVCGNVFTLRETRSAQQRGKMVETESQELVDGSLIDLCGATLLWRTAEGLARTPTLKHLEALRQEINAARPQCPVGFNTLAFPSMRRKDTPDEKQPWVYLQCGHVHGYHNWGNHREEREGREGRHRECPMCRAKGPYVPLWLGCEAGFYVDAAPPTHAFNPCGHVCSEKTAAFWSQIPLPHGTHTFHAACPFCAQQLTGEQGYVRLIFQGPLD
;
A
#
# COMPACT_ATOMS: atom_id res chain seq x y z
N LYS A 1 -17.93 1.40 -21.65
CA LYS A 1 -17.59 1.77 -20.25
C LYS A 1 -16.15 1.36 -20.02
N SER A 2 -15.22 2.31 -19.96
CA SER A 2 -13.76 2.05 -19.87
C SER A 2 -13.44 1.16 -18.66
N CYS A 3 -12.67 0.08 -18.85
CA CYS A 3 -12.15 -0.72 -17.73
C CYS A 3 -11.32 0.18 -16.82
N ARG A 4 -11.68 0.24 -15.54
CA ARG A 4 -11.02 1.08 -14.52
C ARG A 4 -10.31 0.16 -13.53
N ASN A 5 -9.02 -0.06 -13.74
CA ASN A 5 -8.18 -0.63 -12.69
C ASN A 5 -7.83 0.48 -11.68
N GLN A 6 -7.42 0.11 -10.46
CA GLN A 6 -7.18 1.10 -9.41
C GLN A 6 -5.94 0.75 -8.59
N LEU A 7 -5.13 1.76 -8.31
CA LEU A 7 -4.16 1.73 -7.23
C LEU A 7 -4.79 2.38 -6.00
N ASN A 8 -4.81 1.66 -4.90
CA ASN A 8 -5.10 2.19 -3.58
C ASN A 8 -3.79 2.30 -2.83
N HIS A 9 -3.40 3.50 -2.45
CA HIS A 9 -2.28 3.64 -1.55
C HIS A 9 -2.70 3.09 -0.19
N ILE A 10 -1.88 2.23 0.41
CA ILE A 10 -2.06 1.82 1.82
C ILE A 10 -1.62 3.02 2.64
N THR A 11 -2.51 4.00 2.72
CA THR A 11 -2.30 5.25 3.46
C THR A 11 -2.68 5.07 4.91
N LEU A 12 -2.21 6.01 5.72
CA LEU A 12 -2.92 6.42 6.92
C LEU A 12 -4.39 6.80 6.59
N TYR A 13 -5.28 6.80 7.59
CA TYR A 13 -6.61 7.47 7.56
C TYR A 13 -7.70 6.90 6.64
N ASN A 14 -7.89 5.59 6.62
CA ASN A 14 -9.10 4.97 6.08
C ASN A 14 -9.33 5.26 4.57
N GLY A 15 -8.23 5.34 3.81
CA GLY A 15 -8.26 5.71 2.39
C GLY A 15 -8.29 7.22 2.16
N SER A 16 -7.52 8.00 2.92
CA SER A 16 -7.37 9.45 2.74
C SER A 16 -5.95 9.90 3.13
N LEU A 17 -5.40 10.89 2.45
CA LEU A 17 -4.09 11.43 2.85
C LEU A 17 -4.21 12.40 4.05
N PRO A 18 -3.16 12.56 4.89
CA PRO A 18 -3.19 13.48 6.04
C PRO A 18 -3.60 14.91 5.67
N ASN A 19 -3.15 15.40 4.51
CA ASN A 19 -3.44 16.75 4.03
C ASN A 19 -4.62 16.79 3.02
N GLY A 20 -5.38 15.70 2.96
CA GLY A 20 -6.44 15.45 1.98
C GLY A 20 -5.91 15.13 0.58
N ASP A 21 -6.82 14.67 -0.27
CA ASP A 21 -6.53 14.38 -1.68
C ASP A 21 -6.57 15.68 -2.50
N ARG A 22 -5.45 16.04 -3.16
CA ARG A 22 -5.32 17.26 -3.98
C ARG A 22 -4.57 16.97 -5.28
N GLY A 23 -5.18 17.35 -6.41
CA GLY A 23 -4.54 17.22 -7.72
C GLY A 23 -4.14 15.77 -8.02
N ARG A 24 -2.86 15.50 -8.27
CA ARG A 24 -2.31 14.15 -8.50
C ARG A 24 -1.88 13.41 -7.22
N ARG A 25 -1.91 14.08 -6.07
CA ARG A 25 -1.61 13.50 -4.76
C ARG A 25 -2.92 13.04 -4.15
N LYS A 26 -3.19 11.73 -4.25
CA LYS A 26 -4.44 11.11 -3.79
C LYS A 26 -4.17 9.81 -3.03
N SER A 27 -5.13 9.37 -2.24
CA SER A 27 -5.16 8.03 -1.64
C SER A 27 -5.49 6.95 -2.68
N ARG A 28 -6.23 7.30 -3.74
CA ARG A 28 -6.69 6.40 -4.80
C ARG A 28 -6.38 6.95 -6.18
N PHE A 29 -5.96 6.08 -7.10
CA PHE A 29 -5.70 6.43 -8.49
C PHE A 29 -6.32 5.41 -9.44
N ALA A 30 -7.29 5.84 -10.24
CA ALA A 30 -7.94 4.99 -11.24
C ALA A 30 -7.18 5.07 -12.57
N LEU A 31 -6.72 3.92 -13.07
CA LEU A 31 -6.10 3.78 -14.37
C LEU A 31 -7.21 3.50 -15.39
N CYS A 32 -7.40 4.44 -16.31
CA CYS A 32 -8.39 4.36 -17.38
C CYS A 32 -7.68 4.37 -18.74
N LYS A 33 -8.21 3.63 -19.71
CA LYS A 33 -7.72 3.70 -21.11
C LYS A 33 -7.62 5.16 -21.56
N ARG A 34 -6.44 5.56 -22.01
CA ARG A 34 -6.17 6.93 -22.48
C ARG A 34 -6.80 7.17 -23.85
N PRO A 35 -7.15 8.43 -24.19
CA PRO A 35 -7.65 8.76 -25.52
C PRO A 35 -6.69 8.31 -26.64
N LYS A 36 -5.40 8.62 -26.47
CA LYS A 36 -4.31 8.18 -27.35
C LYS A 36 -3.37 7.27 -26.57
N ALA A 37 -2.84 6.25 -27.25
CA ALA A 37 -1.81 5.39 -26.68
C ALA A 37 -0.59 6.23 -26.30
N ASN A 38 0.02 5.92 -25.16
CA ASN A 38 1.30 6.50 -24.74
C ASN A 38 2.30 5.43 -24.30
N GLY A 39 2.00 4.15 -24.57
CA GLY A 39 2.90 3.05 -24.33
C GLY A 39 4.20 3.19 -25.11
N VAL A 40 5.24 2.54 -24.58
CA VAL A 40 6.55 2.44 -25.23
C VAL A 40 7.12 1.03 -25.13
N LYS A 41 7.95 0.63 -26.08
CA LYS A 41 8.62 -0.68 -26.13
C LYS A 41 10.09 -0.55 -26.52
N PRO A 42 10.98 -1.46 -26.06
CA PRO A 42 12.39 -1.44 -26.44
C PRO A 42 12.56 -1.44 -27.96
N SER A 43 13.60 -0.76 -28.42
CA SER A 43 13.97 -0.56 -29.82
C SER A 43 15.50 -0.72 -29.95
N THR A 44 16.15 0.18 -30.71
CA THR A 44 17.58 0.19 -30.97
C THR A 44 18.41 0.29 -29.69
N VAL A 45 19.54 -0.43 -29.68
CA VAL A 45 20.55 -0.37 -28.60
C VAL A 45 21.79 0.34 -29.12
N HIS A 46 22.27 1.33 -28.37
CA HIS A 46 23.51 2.07 -28.64
C HIS A 46 24.51 1.82 -27.52
N VAL A 47 25.75 1.47 -27.85
CA VAL A 47 26.85 1.38 -26.88
C VAL A 47 27.67 2.66 -26.98
N ALA A 48 27.69 3.47 -25.93
CA ALA A 48 28.35 4.76 -25.92
C ALA A 48 29.87 4.59 -25.83
N CYS A 49 30.51 4.89 -26.97
CA CYS A 49 31.40 6.04 -27.18
C CYS A 49 31.01 6.79 -28.48
N SER A 50 29.72 6.82 -28.85
CA SER A 50 29.23 7.34 -30.14
C SER A 50 28.38 8.62 -30.02
N PRO A 51 28.45 9.55 -30.99
CA PRO A 51 27.57 10.72 -31.07
C PRO A 51 26.07 10.37 -31.06
N GLN A 52 25.71 9.16 -31.52
CA GLN A 52 24.31 8.71 -31.53
C GLN A 52 23.77 8.44 -30.13
N ALA A 53 24.59 7.94 -29.18
CA ALA A 53 24.16 7.73 -27.81
C ALA A 53 23.88 9.07 -27.09
N ALA A 54 24.75 10.07 -27.26
CA ALA A 54 24.50 11.42 -26.76
C ALA A 54 23.25 12.04 -27.40
N LYS A 55 23.05 11.82 -28.71
CA LYS A 55 21.84 12.27 -29.42
C LYS A 55 20.57 11.60 -28.90
N ALA A 56 20.58 10.29 -28.66
CA ALA A 56 19.45 9.53 -28.13
C ALA A 56 19.06 9.98 -26.71
N ILE A 57 20.06 10.26 -25.85
CA ILE A 57 19.82 10.81 -24.50
C ILE A 57 19.27 12.25 -24.59
N SER A 58 19.74 13.04 -25.55
CA SER A 58 19.28 14.43 -25.74
C SER A 58 17.95 14.56 -26.48
N ASN A 59 17.48 13.49 -27.13
CA ASN A 59 16.28 13.50 -27.95
C ASN A 59 15.03 13.51 -27.05
N LYS A 60 14.50 14.71 -26.81
CA LYS A 60 13.31 14.92 -25.99
C LYS A 60 12.03 14.30 -26.56
N ASP A 61 12.05 13.81 -27.79
CA ASP A 61 10.88 13.17 -28.41
C ASP A 61 10.82 11.67 -28.16
N GLN A 62 11.97 11.03 -27.93
CA GLN A 62 12.11 9.58 -27.79
C GLN A 62 12.37 9.17 -26.34
N HIS A 63 11.79 8.05 -25.89
CA HIS A 63 12.11 7.51 -24.58
C HIS A 63 13.41 6.71 -24.62
N SER A 64 14.17 6.68 -23.53
CA SER A 64 15.39 5.87 -23.46
C SER A 64 15.70 5.37 -22.05
N ILE A 65 16.51 4.31 -21.97
CA ILE A 65 17.09 3.81 -20.71
C ILE A 65 18.61 3.78 -20.86
N SER A 66 19.28 4.47 -19.94
CA SER A 66 20.72 4.64 -19.91
C SER A 66 21.33 3.75 -18.81
N TYR A 67 22.13 2.77 -19.22
CA TYR A 67 22.86 1.84 -18.35
C TYR A 67 24.35 2.24 -18.28
N THR A 68 24.74 3.00 -17.28
CA THR A 68 26.15 3.43 -17.12
C THR A 68 26.96 2.33 -16.46
N LEU A 69 27.75 1.59 -17.27
CA LEU A 69 28.61 0.49 -16.81
C LEU A 69 29.88 1.01 -16.15
N SER A 70 30.44 2.10 -16.68
CA SER A 70 31.60 2.81 -16.13
C SER A 70 31.61 4.26 -16.62
N ARG A 71 32.56 5.06 -16.12
CA ARG A 71 32.80 6.44 -16.60
C ARG A 71 33.00 6.54 -18.11
N ALA A 72 33.47 5.47 -18.76
CA ALA A 72 33.76 5.43 -20.19
C ALA A 72 32.71 4.67 -21.01
N GLN A 73 31.78 3.94 -20.39
CA GLN A 73 30.86 3.06 -21.09
C GLN A 73 29.43 3.19 -20.57
N THR A 74 28.51 3.59 -21.46
CA THR A 74 27.07 3.62 -21.18
C THR A 74 26.33 2.92 -22.31
N VAL A 75 25.43 1.99 -22.01
CA VAL A 75 24.53 1.41 -23.01
C VAL A 75 23.21 2.16 -22.96
N VAL A 76 22.74 2.70 -24.08
CA VAL A 76 21.47 3.41 -24.20
C VAL A 76 20.52 2.55 -25.03
N VAL A 77 19.37 2.20 -24.45
CA VAL A 77 18.30 1.48 -25.15
C VAL A 77 17.20 2.48 -25.47
N GLU A 78 16.91 2.69 -26.75
CA GLU A 78 15.80 3.52 -27.18
C GLU A 78 14.47 2.79 -26.99
N TYR A 79 13.41 3.56 -26.74
CA TYR A 79 12.06 3.09 -26.55
C TYR A 79 11.11 3.80 -27.50
N THR A 80 10.57 3.05 -28.46
CA THR A 80 9.65 3.57 -29.48
C THR A 80 8.20 3.44 -29.04
N HIS A 81 7.31 4.13 -29.74
CA HIS A 81 5.88 4.11 -29.46
C HIS A 81 5.28 2.69 -29.58
N ASP A 82 4.43 2.35 -28.61
CA ASP A 82 3.63 1.14 -28.58
C ASP A 82 2.15 1.51 -28.56
N SER A 83 1.49 1.36 -29.72
CA SER A 83 0.08 1.70 -29.93
C SER A 83 -0.89 0.79 -29.18
N ASN A 84 -0.41 -0.33 -28.64
CA ASN A 84 -1.22 -1.34 -27.97
C ASN A 84 -1.27 -1.18 -26.46
N THR A 85 -0.47 -0.28 -25.88
CA THR A 85 -0.42 -0.08 -24.43
C THR A 85 -0.58 1.36 -24.01
N ASP A 86 -1.11 1.54 -22.80
CA ASP A 86 -1.06 2.80 -22.06
C ASP A 86 -0.06 2.64 -20.91
N MET A 87 0.76 3.66 -20.69
CA MET A 87 1.72 3.73 -19.59
C MET A 87 1.27 4.75 -18.54
N PHE A 88 1.41 4.38 -17.28
CA PHE A 88 1.17 5.23 -16.11
C PHE A 88 2.41 5.21 -15.23
N GLN A 89 2.88 6.38 -14.77
CA GLN A 89 4.07 6.45 -13.92
C GLN A 89 3.71 6.90 -12.51
N ILE A 90 4.36 6.25 -11.54
CA ILE A 90 4.16 6.47 -10.11
C ILE A 90 5.49 6.87 -9.51
N GLY A 91 5.48 7.85 -8.61
CA GLY A 91 6.67 8.30 -7.90
C GLY A 91 6.40 9.50 -7.02
N ARG A 92 7.42 9.98 -6.30
CA ARG A 92 7.26 11.16 -5.42
C ARG A 92 7.39 12.50 -6.12
N SER A 93 7.89 12.53 -7.37
CA SER A 93 8.04 13.78 -8.09
C SER A 93 6.69 14.36 -8.48
N THR A 94 6.57 15.69 -8.43
CA THR A 94 5.42 16.42 -8.96
C THR A 94 5.60 16.84 -10.41
N GLU A 95 6.67 16.40 -11.08
CA GLU A 95 6.89 16.67 -12.50
C GLU A 95 5.81 16.06 -13.37
N SER A 96 5.63 16.58 -14.59
CA SER A 96 4.57 16.18 -15.52
C SER A 96 4.57 14.68 -15.90
N PRO A 97 5.70 13.95 -15.95
CA PRO A 97 5.68 12.53 -16.30
C PRO A 97 5.01 11.63 -15.26
N ILE A 98 4.77 12.11 -14.03
CA ILE A 98 4.14 11.33 -12.95
C ILE A 98 2.62 11.47 -13.02
N ASP A 99 1.92 10.34 -13.17
CA ASP A 99 0.46 10.31 -13.14
C ASP A 99 -0.08 10.24 -11.71
N PHE A 100 0.60 9.49 -10.84
CA PHE A 100 0.23 9.30 -9.45
C PHE A 100 1.37 9.67 -8.50
N VAL A 101 1.16 10.77 -7.75
CA VAL A 101 2.16 11.27 -6.81
C VAL A 101 1.98 10.59 -5.46
N VAL A 102 3.02 9.87 -5.05
CA VAL A 102 3.05 9.09 -3.81
C VAL A 102 4.02 9.71 -2.81
N THR A 103 3.66 9.69 -1.52
CA THR A 103 4.50 10.20 -0.43
C THR A 103 4.68 9.14 0.63
N ASP A 104 5.75 9.21 1.41
CA ASP A 104 6.06 8.23 2.44
C ASP A 104 4.88 8.07 3.41
N THR A 105 4.62 6.81 3.76
CA THR A 105 3.65 6.45 4.79
C THR A 105 4.25 6.77 6.15
N VAL A 106 3.76 7.82 6.80
CA VAL A 106 4.09 8.11 8.20
C VAL A 106 3.35 7.08 9.08
N ALA A 107 3.97 6.55 10.13
CA ALA A 107 3.28 5.64 11.05
C ALA A 107 2.37 6.43 12.01
N GLY A 108 1.17 5.91 12.31
CA GLY A 108 0.13 6.59 13.08
C GLY A 108 0.50 7.03 14.50
N SER A 109 1.61 6.54 15.06
CA SER A 109 2.11 6.90 16.40
C SER A 109 3.02 8.15 16.43
N GLN A 110 3.39 8.73 15.28
CA GLN A 110 4.34 9.86 15.21
C GLN A 110 3.68 11.21 14.87
N SER A 111 2.37 11.38 15.12
CA SER A 111 1.70 12.63 14.76
C SER A 111 2.13 13.85 15.59
N ASN A 112 2.81 13.67 16.74
CA ASN A 112 3.03 14.74 17.72
C ASN A 112 4.47 14.95 18.21
N ALA A 113 5.50 14.39 17.56
CA ALA A 113 6.90 14.68 17.96
C ALA A 113 7.77 14.93 16.72
N ASP A 114 8.30 16.14 16.61
CA ASP A 114 9.37 16.61 15.72
C ASP A 114 9.38 16.01 14.31
N THR A 115 8.79 16.75 13.37
CA THR A 115 9.10 16.65 11.94
C THR A 115 10.54 17.12 11.68
N GLN A 116 11.54 16.43 12.25
CA GLN A 116 12.86 16.40 11.64
C GLN A 116 12.69 15.78 10.26
N SER A 117 13.30 16.41 9.26
CA SER A 117 13.18 16.09 7.84
C SER A 117 13.54 14.63 7.54
N VAL A 118 12.58 13.71 7.67
CA VAL A 118 12.75 12.34 7.20
C VAL A 118 12.87 12.40 5.68
N GLN A 119 14.08 12.15 5.18
CA GLN A 119 14.34 12.15 3.76
C GLN A 119 13.59 10.98 3.12
N SER A 120 12.63 11.30 2.24
CA SER A 120 11.84 10.31 1.49
C SER A 120 12.73 9.29 0.79
N THR A 121 12.43 8.00 0.99
CA THR A 121 13.14 6.90 0.34
C THR A 121 12.49 6.48 -0.99
N ILE A 122 11.32 7.06 -1.29
CA ILE A 122 10.59 6.80 -2.53
C ILE A 122 11.33 7.48 -3.69
N SER A 123 11.48 6.74 -4.78
CA SER A 123 12.09 7.28 -6.00
C SER A 123 11.22 8.37 -6.64
N ARG A 124 11.85 9.39 -7.22
CA ARG A 124 11.16 10.47 -7.95
C ARG A 124 10.25 9.92 -9.05
N PHE A 125 10.76 8.94 -9.80
CA PHE A 125 10.08 8.18 -10.83
C PHE A 125 10.24 6.69 -10.49
N ALA A 126 9.34 6.16 -9.66
CA ALA A 126 9.54 4.90 -8.96
C ALA A 126 9.22 3.66 -9.82
N CYS A 127 8.07 3.66 -10.50
CA CYS A 127 7.69 2.55 -11.36
C CYS A 127 6.77 3.00 -12.51
N ARG A 128 6.60 2.10 -13.48
CA ARG A 128 5.64 2.20 -14.58
C ARG A 128 4.66 1.04 -14.49
N ILE A 129 3.38 1.32 -14.72
CA ILE A 129 2.37 0.30 -15.01
C ILE A 129 1.95 0.47 -16.46
N LYS A 130 2.14 -0.60 -17.25
CA LYS A 130 1.67 -0.67 -18.63
C LYS A 130 0.41 -1.52 -18.70
N CYS A 131 -0.67 -0.96 -19.22
CA CYS A 131 -1.93 -1.67 -19.44
C CYS A 131 -2.15 -1.91 -20.93
N GLN A 132 -2.57 -3.11 -21.31
CA GLN A 132 -3.04 -3.37 -22.68
C GLN A 132 -4.31 -2.55 -22.97
N ARG A 133 -4.41 -2.04 -24.21
CA ARG A 133 -5.56 -1.22 -24.67
C ARG A 133 -6.73 -2.04 -25.18
N THR A 134 -6.53 -3.35 -25.34
CA THR A 134 -7.51 -4.35 -25.77
C THR A 134 -7.69 -5.41 -24.69
N PRO A 135 -8.86 -6.10 -24.65
CA PRO A 135 -9.05 -7.25 -23.76
C PRO A 135 -7.88 -8.25 -23.86
N PRO A 136 -7.45 -8.86 -22.74
CA PRO A 136 -8.03 -8.79 -21.40
C PRO A 136 -7.59 -7.55 -20.57
N TYR A 137 -6.96 -6.56 -21.18
CA TYR A 137 -6.47 -5.33 -20.52
C TYR A 137 -5.42 -5.59 -19.43
N THR A 138 -4.61 -6.64 -19.62
CA THR A 138 -3.54 -7.02 -18.70
C THR A 138 -2.67 -5.83 -18.32
N ALA A 139 -2.41 -5.69 -17.02
CA ALA A 139 -1.50 -4.69 -16.46
C ALA A 139 -0.18 -5.34 -16.05
N ARG A 140 0.93 -4.71 -16.42
CA ARG A 140 2.30 -5.16 -16.10
C ARG A 140 3.09 -4.04 -15.44
N ILE A 141 3.84 -4.37 -14.40
CA ILE A 141 4.67 -3.42 -13.66
C ILE A 141 6.14 -3.51 -14.08
N TYR A 142 6.82 -2.37 -14.09
CA TYR A 142 8.24 -2.25 -14.38
C TYR A 142 8.87 -1.28 -13.39
N ALA A 143 10.08 -1.58 -12.91
CA ALA A 143 10.79 -0.64 -12.06
C ALA A 143 11.26 0.60 -12.85
N ALA A 144 11.47 1.69 -12.12
CA ALA A 144 11.75 3.04 -12.61
C ALA A 144 10.62 3.65 -13.47
N GLY A 145 10.62 4.98 -13.55
CA GLY A 145 9.85 5.76 -14.51
C GLY A 145 10.75 6.71 -15.28
N PHE A 146 10.34 7.07 -16.49
CA PHE A 146 11.01 8.05 -17.32
C PHE A 146 10.85 9.45 -16.71
N ASP A 147 11.96 10.19 -16.66
CA ASP A 147 11.99 11.56 -16.17
C ASP A 147 11.43 12.57 -17.21
N SER A 148 11.55 13.86 -16.91
CA SER A 148 11.11 14.94 -17.81
C SER A 148 11.90 15.01 -19.12
N SER A 149 13.06 14.36 -19.20
CA SER A 149 13.84 14.14 -20.42
C SER A 149 13.49 12.81 -21.10
N LYS A 150 12.43 12.13 -20.67
CA LYS A 150 11.99 10.81 -21.17
C LYS A 150 13.05 9.72 -20.98
N ASN A 151 13.96 9.85 -20.01
CA ASN A 151 15.04 8.91 -19.77
C ASN A 151 14.88 8.19 -18.41
N ILE A 152 15.32 6.94 -18.35
CA ILE A 152 15.61 6.23 -17.09
C ILE A 152 17.12 6.11 -16.97
N PHE A 153 17.67 6.65 -15.88
CA PHE A 153 19.11 6.59 -15.63
C PHE A 153 19.46 5.54 -14.56
N LEU A 154 20.26 4.54 -14.95
CA LEU A 154 20.85 3.54 -14.06
C LEU A 154 22.36 3.77 -13.97
N GLY A 155 22.76 4.56 -12.98
CA GLY A 155 24.17 4.90 -12.73
C GLY A 155 25.04 3.70 -12.33
N GLU A 156 26.34 3.94 -12.15
CA GLU A 156 27.36 2.91 -11.90
C GLU A 156 27.01 1.99 -10.70
N LYS A 157 26.41 2.55 -9.65
CA LYS A 157 25.99 1.83 -8.43
C LYS A 157 24.61 1.14 -8.53
N ALA A 158 24.08 0.94 -9.71
CA ALA A 158 22.86 0.14 -9.87
C ALA A 158 23.23 -1.27 -10.36
N ALA A 159 22.55 -2.30 -9.88
CA ALA A 159 22.72 -3.64 -10.44
C ALA A 159 22.28 -3.63 -11.92
N LYS A 160 23.16 -4.02 -12.84
CA LYS A 160 22.86 -4.11 -14.27
C LYS A 160 23.63 -5.25 -14.91
N TRP A 161 23.02 -5.89 -15.88
CA TRP A 161 23.59 -7.07 -16.55
C TRP A 161 23.05 -7.19 -17.96
N LYS A 162 23.74 -8.02 -18.76
CA LYS A 162 23.18 -8.54 -20.01
C LYS A 162 22.37 -9.80 -19.71
N THR A 163 21.16 -9.86 -20.24
CA THR A 163 20.30 -11.05 -20.19
C THR A 163 20.79 -12.10 -21.20
N SER A 164 20.26 -13.32 -21.11
CA SER A 164 20.65 -14.45 -21.98
C SER A 164 20.36 -14.20 -23.46
N ASP A 165 19.36 -13.39 -23.77
CA ASP A 165 18.99 -12.92 -25.11
C ASP A 165 19.83 -11.70 -25.59
N GLY A 166 20.83 -11.29 -24.80
CA GLY A 166 21.73 -10.19 -25.13
C GLY A 166 21.19 -8.78 -24.86
N GLN A 167 19.98 -8.66 -24.32
CA GLN A 167 19.41 -7.36 -23.90
C GLN A 167 20.04 -6.85 -22.61
N MET A 168 19.91 -5.55 -22.33
CA MET A 168 20.30 -4.98 -21.04
C MET A 168 19.12 -4.96 -20.09
N ASP A 169 19.38 -5.25 -18.82
CA ASP A 169 18.43 -5.07 -17.72
C ASP A 169 19.14 -4.58 -16.47
N GLY A 170 18.37 -4.13 -15.49
CA GLY A 170 18.90 -3.67 -14.21
C GLY A 170 17.84 -3.44 -13.16
N LEU A 171 18.31 -3.20 -11.94
CA LEU A 171 17.47 -2.86 -10.79
C LEU A 171 17.71 -1.40 -10.40
N THR A 172 16.66 -0.74 -9.94
CA THR A 172 16.78 0.58 -9.31
C THR A 172 17.49 0.46 -7.97
N THR A 173 18.05 1.56 -7.45
CA THR A 173 18.82 1.53 -6.20
C THR A 173 18.07 0.85 -5.07
N ASN A 174 16.83 1.27 -4.77
CA ASN A 174 16.04 0.77 -3.64
C ASN A 174 15.08 -0.39 -4.01
N GLY A 175 14.97 -0.72 -5.30
CA GLY A 175 14.06 -1.75 -5.81
C GLY A 175 12.58 -1.36 -5.79
N VAL A 176 11.81 -2.00 -6.65
CA VAL A 176 10.34 -2.01 -6.61
C VAL A 176 9.93 -3.44 -6.28
N LEU A 177 9.24 -3.62 -5.16
CA LEU A 177 8.86 -4.95 -4.71
C LEU A 177 7.39 -5.21 -5.03
N VAL A 178 7.06 -6.45 -5.37
CA VAL A 178 5.69 -6.87 -5.65
C VAL A 178 5.39 -8.18 -4.91
N MET A 179 4.20 -8.28 -4.34
CA MET A 179 3.68 -9.52 -3.76
C MET A 179 2.29 -9.79 -4.32
N HIS A 180 2.10 -10.96 -4.91
CA HIS A 180 0.80 -11.43 -5.37
C HIS A 180 0.15 -12.30 -4.29
N PRO A 181 -1.08 -12.03 -3.84
CA PRO A 181 -1.77 -12.92 -2.91
C PRO A 181 -2.03 -14.27 -3.59
N ARG A 182 -1.87 -15.36 -2.84
CA ARG A 182 -2.23 -16.70 -3.30
C ARG A 182 -3.74 -16.87 -3.17
N ASN A 183 -4.35 -17.58 -4.14
CA ASN A 183 -5.81 -17.76 -4.28
C ASN A 183 -6.59 -16.47 -4.61
N GLY A 184 -5.92 -15.45 -5.17
CA GLY A 184 -6.55 -14.17 -5.51
C GLY A 184 -6.75 -13.26 -4.29
N PHE A 185 -7.62 -12.26 -4.43
CA PHE A 185 -7.99 -11.31 -3.36
C PHE A 185 -9.44 -11.53 -2.90
N THR A 186 -9.63 -12.63 -2.18
CA THR A 186 -10.91 -13.12 -1.66
C THR A 186 -10.77 -13.57 -0.20
N GLN A 187 -11.86 -14.02 0.43
CA GLN A 187 -11.83 -14.55 1.81
C GLN A 187 -10.86 -15.72 2.05
N ASP A 188 -10.43 -16.41 0.98
CA ASP A 188 -9.50 -17.55 1.03
C ASP A 188 -8.06 -17.17 0.67
N SER A 189 -7.79 -15.86 0.58
CA SER A 189 -6.47 -15.31 0.26
C SER A 189 -5.42 -15.74 1.27
N LYS A 190 -4.24 -16.06 0.77
CA LYS A 190 -3.05 -16.27 1.60
C LYS A 190 -1.93 -15.30 1.19
N PRO A 191 -1.04 -14.91 2.12
CA PRO A 191 0.14 -14.11 1.77
C PRO A 191 0.95 -14.80 0.68
N GLY A 192 1.44 -13.98 -0.25
CA GLY A 192 2.41 -14.37 -1.27
C GLY A 192 3.84 -14.20 -0.80
N VAL A 193 4.77 -14.24 -1.76
CA VAL A 193 6.19 -13.95 -1.53
C VAL A 193 6.52 -12.62 -2.21
N TRP A 194 7.28 -11.77 -1.52
CA TRP A 194 7.80 -10.55 -2.13
C TRP A 194 8.88 -10.86 -3.16
N ARG A 195 8.74 -10.24 -4.32
CA ARG A 195 9.70 -10.28 -5.43
C ARG A 195 10.16 -8.89 -5.78
N GLU A 196 11.36 -8.80 -6.33
CA GLU A 196 11.86 -7.55 -6.90
C GLU A 196 11.63 -7.55 -8.41
N ILE A 197 11.10 -6.46 -8.94
CA ILE A 197 10.85 -6.26 -10.37
C ILE A 197 11.98 -5.43 -10.98
N SER A 198 12.51 -5.88 -12.11
CA SER A 198 13.54 -5.14 -12.84
C SER A 198 12.98 -4.01 -13.72
N VAL A 199 13.87 -3.21 -14.28
CA VAL A 199 13.52 -2.11 -15.19
C VAL A 199 12.93 -2.64 -16.50
N CYS A 200 13.30 -3.84 -16.94
CA CYS A 200 12.70 -4.53 -18.08
C CYS A 200 11.54 -5.48 -17.69
N GLY A 201 11.20 -5.59 -16.40
CA GLY A 201 10.04 -6.36 -15.93
C GLY A 201 10.32 -7.84 -15.67
N ASN A 202 11.58 -8.24 -15.50
CA ASN A 202 11.95 -9.56 -15.02
C ASN A 202 11.77 -9.65 -13.50
N VAL A 203 11.49 -10.86 -13.01
CA VAL A 203 11.17 -11.13 -11.60
C VAL A 203 12.37 -11.77 -10.89
N PHE A 204 12.72 -11.24 -9.73
CA PHE A 204 13.81 -11.71 -8.90
C PHE A 204 13.37 -11.99 -7.47
N THR A 205 14.05 -12.91 -6.79
CA THR A 205 13.99 -12.98 -5.33
C THR A 205 14.49 -11.67 -4.73
N LEU A 206 14.14 -11.41 -3.46
CA LEU A 206 14.70 -10.27 -2.75
C LEU A 206 16.24 -10.35 -2.70
N ARG A 207 16.86 -9.17 -2.63
CA ARG A 207 18.27 -9.03 -2.24
C ARG A 207 18.42 -9.38 -0.77
N GLU A 208 19.66 -9.61 -0.33
CA GLU A 208 19.97 -9.86 1.08
C GLU A 208 19.52 -8.70 1.98
N THR A 209 19.83 -7.47 1.57
CA THR A 209 19.32 -6.25 2.18
C THR A 209 18.80 -5.32 1.10
N ARG A 210 17.79 -4.52 1.45
CA ARG A 210 17.29 -3.50 0.52
C ARG A 210 18.42 -2.54 0.16
N SER A 211 18.49 -2.22 -1.13
CA SER A 211 19.55 -1.38 -1.71
C SER A 211 20.93 -2.03 -1.83
N ALA A 212 21.09 -3.31 -1.49
CA ALA A 212 22.31 -4.07 -1.79
C ALA A 212 22.61 -4.09 -3.29
N GLN A 213 23.89 -4.08 -3.67
CA GLN A 213 24.29 -4.12 -5.08
C GLN A 213 24.04 -5.48 -5.74
N GLN A 214 24.05 -6.54 -4.94
CA GLN A 214 23.82 -7.89 -5.43
C GLN A 214 22.33 -8.12 -5.67
N ARG A 215 21.98 -8.43 -6.92
CA ARG A 215 20.62 -8.86 -7.30
C ARG A 215 20.29 -10.21 -6.67
N GLY A 216 19.00 -10.45 -6.44
CA GLY A 216 18.49 -11.79 -6.13
C GLY A 216 18.59 -12.77 -7.30
N LYS A 217 18.08 -13.98 -7.10
CA LYS A 217 17.99 -15.02 -8.15
C LYS A 217 16.79 -14.73 -9.05
N MET A 218 16.95 -14.92 -10.36
CA MET A 218 15.83 -14.80 -11.30
C MET A 218 14.80 -15.89 -11.03
N VAL A 219 13.51 -15.55 -11.15
CA VAL A 219 12.38 -16.46 -10.94
C VAL A 219 11.59 -16.54 -12.24
N GLU A 220 11.99 -17.45 -13.13
CA GLU A 220 11.42 -17.58 -14.49
C GLU A 220 9.97 -18.07 -14.50
N THR A 221 9.52 -18.71 -13.41
CA THR A 221 8.16 -19.23 -13.27
C THR A 221 7.14 -18.16 -12.88
N GLU A 222 7.58 -16.95 -12.54
CA GLU A 222 6.74 -15.82 -12.13
C GLU A 222 6.83 -14.69 -13.16
N SER A 223 5.82 -13.81 -13.17
CA SER A 223 5.77 -12.69 -14.12
C SER A 223 5.43 -11.38 -13.41
N GLN A 224 5.67 -10.27 -14.11
CA GLN A 224 5.36 -8.91 -13.68
C GLN A 224 3.88 -8.51 -13.91
N GLU A 225 3.01 -9.47 -14.21
CA GLU A 225 1.58 -9.24 -14.41
C GLU A 225 0.88 -8.97 -13.06
N LEU A 226 0.19 -7.83 -12.96
CA LEU A 226 -0.53 -7.44 -11.74
C LEU A 226 -1.91 -8.13 -11.71
N VAL A 227 -2.05 -9.07 -10.78
CA VAL A 227 -3.33 -9.74 -10.45
C VAL A 227 -4.09 -8.97 -9.35
N ASP A 228 -5.42 -9.13 -9.26
CA ASP A 228 -6.21 -8.46 -8.21
C ASP A 228 -5.63 -8.74 -6.82
N GLY A 229 -5.43 -7.68 -6.04
CA GLY A 229 -4.83 -7.76 -4.71
C GLY A 229 -3.31 -7.67 -4.66
N SER A 230 -2.63 -7.50 -5.79
CA SER A 230 -1.16 -7.35 -5.80
C SER A 230 -0.72 -6.16 -4.95
N LEU A 231 0.25 -6.37 -4.07
CA LEU A 231 0.89 -5.31 -3.30
C LEU A 231 2.16 -4.85 -4.02
N ILE A 232 2.39 -3.54 -4.04
CA ILE A 232 3.53 -2.89 -4.70
C ILE A 232 4.22 -2.00 -3.66
N ASP A 233 5.46 -2.32 -3.29
CA ASP A 233 6.24 -1.50 -2.38
C ASP A 233 7.25 -0.63 -3.12
N LEU A 234 7.19 0.68 -2.86
CA LEU A 234 7.99 1.73 -3.50
C LEU A 234 9.06 2.32 -2.57
N CYS A 235 9.46 1.58 -1.53
CA CYS A 235 10.46 2.01 -0.54
C CYS A 235 10.01 3.25 0.23
N GLY A 236 8.96 3.12 1.02
CA GLY A 236 8.39 4.21 1.81
C GLY A 236 6.87 4.27 1.72
N ALA A 237 6.29 3.65 0.69
CA ALA A 237 4.86 3.47 0.54
C ALA A 237 4.55 2.12 -0.09
N THR A 238 3.49 1.47 0.38
CA THR A 238 2.93 0.27 -0.24
C THR A 238 1.59 0.60 -0.89
N LEU A 239 1.39 0.14 -2.11
CA LEU A 239 0.15 0.30 -2.89
C LEU A 239 -0.52 -1.06 -3.05
N LEU A 240 -1.84 -1.07 -3.04
CA LEU A 240 -2.68 -2.20 -3.40
C LEU A 240 -3.23 -1.98 -4.81
N TRP A 241 -2.94 -2.92 -5.72
CA TRP A 241 -3.56 -2.99 -7.02
C TRP A 241 -4.90 -3.73 -6.94
N ARG A 242 -5.95 -3.11 -7.47
CA ARG A 242 -7.25 -3.73 -7.66
C ARG A 242 -7.63 -3.73 -9.14
N THR A 243 -8.04 -4.87 -9.66
CA THR A 243 -8.59 -4.96 -11.01
C THR A 243 -10.02 -4.42 -11.02
N ALA A 244 -10.49 -3.98 -12.19
CA ALA A 244 -11.88 -3.53 -12.36
C ALA A 244 -12.89 -4.61 -11.90
N GLU A 245 -12.61 -5.88 -12.19
CA GLU A 245 -13.41 -7.02 -11.80
C GLU A 245 -13.38 -7.27 -10.28
N GLY A 246 -12.19 -7.15 -9.66
CA GLY A 246 -12.03 -7.25 -8.21
C GLY A 246 -12.80 -6.17 -7.46
N LEU A 247 -12.73 -4.92 -7.94
CA LEU A 247 -13.50 -3.80 -7.38
C LEU A 247 -15.01 -4.04 -7.48
N ALA A 248 -15.48 -4.67 -8.55
CA ALA A 248 -16.91 -4.97 -8.72
C ALA A 248 -17.43 -6.00 -7.69
N ARG A 249 -16.55 -6.86 -7.15
CA ARG A 249 -16.88 -7.83 -6.09
C ARG A 249 -16.66 -7.33 -4.67
N THR A 250 -16.03 -6.17 -4.52
CA THR A 250 -15.69 -5.59 -3.22
C THR A 250 -16.94 -4.96 -2.58
N PRO A 251 -17.10 -4.97 -1.24
CA PRO A 251 -18.21 -4.28 -0.59
C PRO A 251 -18.28 -2.81 -0.99
N THR A 252 -19.48 -2.29 -1.21
CA THR A 252 -19.67 -0.86 -1.53
C THR A 252 -19.67 -0.02 -0.26
N LEU A 253 -19.44 1.29 -0.37
CA LEU A 253 -19.61 2.20 0.78
C LEU A 253 -21.02 2.16 1.37
N LYS A 254 -22.04 1.93 0.54
CA LYS A 254 -23.42 1.74 0.99
C LYS A 254 -23.57 0.46 1.82
N HIS A 255 -22.89 -0.61 1.43
CA HIS A 255 -22.85 -1.86 2.18
C HIS A 255 -22.18 -1.68 3.54
N LEU A 256 -21.01 -1.04 3.58
CA LEU A 256 -20.31 -0.76 4.85
C LEU A 256 -21.15 0.12 5.79
N GLU A 257 -21.87 1.09 5.24
CA GLU A 257 -22.80 1.93 6.00
C GLU A 257 -24.03 1.14 6.50
N ALA A 258 -24.54 0.18 5.73
CA ALA A 258 -25.62 -0.71 6.17
C ALA A 258 -25.17 -1.59 7.35
N LEU A 259 -23.99 -2.21 7.26
CA LEU A 259 -23.40 -3.00 8.36
C LEU A 259 -23.21 -2.15 9.63
N ARG A 260 -22.81 -0.88 9.49
CA ARG A 260 -22.74 0.06 10.62
C ARG A 260 -24.11 0.29 11.26
N GLN A 261 -25.14 0.50 10.44
CA GLN A 261 -26.51 0.73 10.90
C GLN A 261 -27.07 -0.51 11.61
N GLU A 262 -26.79 -1.71 11.10
CA GLU A 262 -27.17 -2.97 11.73
C GLU A 262 -26.56 -3.11 13.14
N ILE A 263 -25.27 -2.82 13.31
CA ILE A 263 -24.62 -2.84 14.63
C ILE A 263 -25.27 -1.84 15.59
N ASN A 264 -25.54 -0.62 15.12
CA ASN A 264 -26.18 0.38 15.96
C ASN A 264 -27.64 0.03 16.29
N ALA A 265 -28.35 -0.63 15.38
CA ALA A 265 -29.72 -1.10 15.58
C ALA A 265 -29.80 -2.25 16.61
N ALA A 266 -28.72 -3.02 16.77
CA ALA A 266 -28.59 -4.00 17.86
C ALA A 266 -28.45 -3.34 19.26
N ARG A 267 -28.33 -2.01 19.33
CA ARG A 267 -28.24 -1.21 20.56
C ARG A 267 -27.25 -1.80 21.57
N PRO A 268 -25.96 -1.93 21.21
CA PRO A 268 -24.95 -2.46 22.13
C PRO A 268 -24.87 -1.60 23.40
N GLN A 269 -24.78 -2.22 24.57
CA GLN A 269 -24.74 -1.52 25.86
C GLN A 269 -23.32 -1.44 26.42
N CYS A 270 -23.00 -0.33 27.07
CA CYS A 270 -21.83 -0.24 27.93
C CYS A 270 -22.10 -1.06 29.21
N PRO A 271 -21.29 -2.08 29.53
CA PRO A 271 -21.55 -2.94 30.69
C PRO A 271 -21.57 -2.20 32.04
N VAL A 272 -20.88 -1.06 32.11
CA VAL A 272 -20.70 -0.29 33.35
C VAL A 272 -21.42 1.05 33.30
N GLY A 273 -21.41 1.70 32.14
CA GLY A 273 -22.05 3.01 31.97
C GLY A 273 -23.56 2.93 31.73
N PHE A 274 -24.10 1.73 31.44
CA PHE A 274 -25.50 1.49 31.12
C PHE A 274 -26.07 2.39 30.01
N ASN A 275 -25.20 2.92 29.16
CA ASN A 275 -25.55 3.73 28.01
C ASN A 275 -25.42 2.91 26.71
N THR A 276 -26.32 3.17 25.78
CA THR A 276 -26.27 2.58 24.45
C THR A 276 -25.11 3.19 23.64
N LEU A 277 -24.25 2.32 23.11
CA LEU A 277 -23.12 2.67 22.27
C LEU A 277 -23.55 2.75 20.80
N ALA A 278 -22.87 3.58 20.03
CA ALA A 278 -23.13 3.71 18.61
C ALA A 278 -21.85 4.10 17.85
N PHE A 279 -21.56 3.38 16.77
CA PHE A 279 -20.49 3.76 15.86
C PHE A 279 -20.82 5.10 15.18
N PRO A 280 -19.86 6.04 15.13
CA PRO A 280 -20.05 7.32 14.43
C PRO A 280 -20.21 7.08 12.92
N SER A 281 -20.74 8.09 12.21
CA SER A 281 -20.78 8.03 10.74
C SER A 281 -19.38 7.85 10.15
N MET A 282 -19.29 7.22 8.98
CA MET A 282 -18.01 6.95 8.29
C MET A 282 -17.18 8.20 7.90
N ARG A 283 -17.72 9.41 8.10
CA ARG A 283 -16.96 10.67 7.97
C ARG A 283 -16.07 10.84 9.20
N ARG A 284 -14.76 10.92 8.97
CA ARG A 284 -13.78 11.06 10.03
C ARG A 284 -14.00 12.33 10.86
N LYS A 285 -14.05 12.16 12.18
CA LYS A 285 -13.80 13.21 13.18
C LYS A 285 -12.52 12.83 13.92
N ASP A 286 -11.70 13.81 14.28
CA ASP A 286 -10.47 13.55 15.04
C ASP A 286 -10.72 13.30 16.53
N THR A 287 -11.89 13.71 17.03
CA THR A 287 -12.33 13.47 18.40
C THR A 287 -13.38 12.37 18.43
N PRO A 288 -13.25 11.37 19.34
CA PRO A 288 -14.29 10.37 19.53
C PRO A 288 -15.63 10.99 19.97
N ASP A 289 -16.74 10.44 19.46
CA ASP A 289 -18.08 10.83 19.93
C ASP A 289 -18.34 10.19 21.31
N GLU A 290 -19.17 10.82 22.16
CA GLU A 290 -19.42 10.37 23.54
C GLU A 290 -19.92 8.91 23.62
N LYS A 291 -20.78 8.51 22.67
CA LYS A 291 -21.35 7.16 22.59
C LYS A 291 -20.50 6.18 21.78
N GLN A 292 -19.33 6.61 21.30
CA GLN A 292 -18.48 5.76 20.48
C GLN A 292 -18.00 4.55 21.28
N PRO A 293 -18.05 3.34 20.69
CA PRO A 293 -17.49 2.15 21.33
C PRO A 293 -15.98 2.26 21.53
N TRP A 294 -15.51 1.80 22.68
CA TRP A 294 -14.10 1.59 23.02
C TRP A 294 -13.89 0.12 23.35
N VAL A 295 -12.67 -0.39 23.17
CA VAL A 295 -12.38 -1.81 23.36
C VAL A 295 -11.15 -2.01 24.23
N TYR A 296 -11.19 -3.04 25.07
CA TYR A 296 -10.02 -3.63 25.69
C TYR A 296 -9.38 -4.64 24.72
N LEU A 297 -8.34 -4.23 24.01
CA LEU A 297 -7.77 -5.03 22.91
C LEU A 297 -7.18 -6.38 23.35
N GLN A 298 -6.86 -6.54 24.64
CA GLN A 298 -6.38 -7.81 25.18
C GLN A 298 -7.46 -8.89 25.27
N CYS A 299 -8.75 -8.51 25.34
CA CYS A 299 -9.85 -9.46 25.54
C CYS A 299 -11.07 -9.25 24.63
N GLY A 300 -11.14 -8.15 23.90
CA GLY A 300 -12.23 -7.87 22.96
C GLY A 300 -13.50 -7.27 23.59
N HIS A 301 -13.59 -7.17 24.91
CA HIS A 301 -14.74 -6.56 25.57
C HIS A 301 -14.89 -5.08 25.18
N VAL A 302 -16.09 -4.75 24.70
CA VAL A 302 -16.46 -3.41 24.26
C VAL A 302 -17.20 -2.66 25.37
N HIS A 303 -16.78 -1.40 25.59
CA HIS A 303 -17.32 -0.49 26.59
C HIS A 303 -17.53 0.91 25.97
N GLY A 304 -18.20 1.81 26.68
CA GLY A 304 -18.12 3.25 26.43
C GLY A 304 -16.88 3.85 27.10
N TYR A 305 -16.47 5.03 26.66
CA TYR A 305 -15.33 5.73 27.27
C TYR A 305 -15.50 5.88 28.79
N HIS A 306 -14.39 5.75 29.51
CA HIS A 306 -14.30 5.97 30.95
C HIS A 306 -12.89 6.42 31.32
N ASN A 307 -12.66 6.84 32.56
CA ASN A 307 -11.35 7.31 33.05
C ASN A 307 -10.88 6.65 34.36
N TRP A 308 -11.69 5.78 34.96
CA TRP A 308 -11.28 4.95 36.11
C TRP A 308 -10.10 4.00 35.78
N GLY A 309 -9.29 3.71 36.80
CA GLY A 309 -8.14 2.81 36.67
C GLY A 309 -6.88 3.45 36.09
N ASN A 310 -6.89 4.76 35.78
CA ASN A 310 -5.74 5.50 35.22
C ASN A 310 -4.71 5.95 36.29
N HIS A 311 -4.79 5.44 37.51
CA HIS A 311 -4.19 6.09 38.69
C HIS A 311 -2.65 5.99 38.85
N ARG A 312 -1.92 5.34 37.93
CA ARG A 312 -0.45 5.15 38.11
C ARG A 312 0.44 5.63 36.97
N GLU A 313 -0.02 5.71 35.73
CA GLU A 313 0.87 5.92 34.57
C GLU A 313 0.99 7.40 34.14
N GLU A 314 0.04 8.28 34.51
CA GLU A 314 0.14 9.74 34.29
C GLU A 314 1.31 10.40 35.03
N ARG A 315 1.81 9.78 36.12
CA ARG A 315 2.92 10.34 36.93
C ARG A 315 4.31 10.14 36.32
N GLU A 316 4.47 9.26 35.34
CA GLU A 316 5.77 8.90 34.77
C GLU A 316 5.98 9.36 33.31
N GLY A 317 5.06 10.18 32.77
CA GLY A 317 5.20 10.74 31.41
C GLY A 317 5.19 9.71 30.28
N ARG A 318 4.82 8.45 30.58
CA ARG A 318 4.58 7.40 29.59
C ARG A 318 3.08 7.33 29.37
N GLU A 319 2.59 7.62 28.17
CA GLU A 319 1.19 7.46 27.77
C GLU A 319 0.80 5.97 27.77
N GLY A 320 0.65 5.40 28.96
CA GLY A 320 0.25 4.02 29.14
C GLY A 320 -1.25 3.89 28.94
N ARG A 321 -1.66 3.49 27.74
CA ARG A 321 -3.07 3.16 27.42
C ARG A 321 -3.51 1.81 28.02
N HIS A 322 -2.78 1.26 28.99
CA HIS A 322 -3.04 -0.07 29.53
C HIS A 322 -4.05 0.02 30.67
N ARG A 323 -5.21 -0.60 30.46
CA ARG A 323 -6.31 -0.60 31.45
C ARG A 323 -6.73 -2.00 31.77
N GLU A 324 -7.19 -2.19 33.00
CA GLU A 324 -7.81 -3.43 33.45
C GLU A 324 -9.27 -3.48 32.97
N CYS A 325 -9.64 -4.58 32.31
CA CYS A 325 -11.00 -4.85 31.89
C CYS A 325 -11.89 -5.15 33.11
N PRO A 326 -12.99 -4.41 33.35
CA PRO A 326 -13.88 -4.64 34.48
C PRO A 326 -14.57 -6.01 34.43
N MET A 327 -14.73 -6.57 33.24
CA MET A 327 -15.43 -7.84 33.01
C MET A 327 -14.55 -9.05 33.34
N CYS A 328 -13.29 -9.05 32.89
CA CYS A 328 -12.42 -10.23 32.97
C CYS A 328 -11.04 -9.99 33.57
N ARG A 329 -10.76 -8.77 34.05
CA ARG A 329 -9.50 -8.35 34.70
C ARG A 329 -8.25 -8.41 33.80
N ALA A 330 -8.41 -8.71 32.50
CA ALA A 330 -7.31 -8.62 31.54
C ALA A 330 -6.78 -7.18 31.44
N LYS A 331 -5.46 -7.00 31.46
CA LYS A 331 -4.81 -5.69 31.32
C LYS A 331 -4.27 -5.54 29.91
N GLY A 332 -4.58 -4.42 29.27
CA GLY A 332 -4.08 -4.14 27.93
C GLY A 332 -4.58 -2.82 27.34
N PRO A 333 -4.24 -2.53 26.08
CA PRO A 333 -4.62 -1.29 25.42
C PRO A 333 -6.14 -1.06 25.42
N TYR A 334 -6.55 0.13 25.84
CA TYR A 334 -7.93 0.61 25.77
C TYR A 334 -8.06 1.76 24.77
N VAL A 335 -8.77 1.53 23.67
CA VAL A 335 -8.79 2.44 22.51
C VAL A 335 -10.19 2.60 21.93
N PRO A 336 -10.48 3.75 21.26
CA PRO A 336 -11.73 3.92 20.52
C PRO A 336 -11.76 3.00 19.30
N LEU A 337 -12.95 2.51 18.95
CA LEU A 337 -13.18 1.70 17.76
C LEU A 337 -13.57 2.55 16.56
N TRP A 338 -13.03 2.22 15.38
CA TRP A 338 -13.30 2.91 14.11
C TRP A 338 -13.60 1.89 13.03
N LEU A 339 -14.71 2.00 12.31
CA LEU A 339 -14.94 1.12 11.15
C LEU A 339 -13.91 1.40 10.04
N GLY A 340 -13.44 0.34 9.40
CA GLY A 340 -12.60 0.44 8.21
C GLY A 340 -13.40 0.96 7.01
N CYS A 341 -13.07 2.14 6.49
CA CYS A 341 -13.86 2.82 5.46
C CYS A 341 -13.37 2.56 4.02
N GLU A 342 -12.15 2.05 3.86
CA GLU A 342 -11.61 1.75 2.54
C GLU A 342 -12.11 0.38 2.06
N ALA A 343 -13.20 0.41 1.29
CA ALA A 343 -13.77 -0.78 0.65
C ALA A 343 -12.70 -1.62 -0.07
N GLY A 344 -11.76 -0.98 -0.77
CA GLY A 344 -10.72 -1.69 -1.54
C GLY A 344 -9.83 -2.65 -0.74
N PHE A 345 -9.80 -2.53 0.59
CA PHE A 345 -9.02 -3.37 1.49
C PHE A 345 -9.76 -4.61 1.99
N TYR A 346 -11.06 -4.72 1.76
CA TYR A 346 -11.85 -5.88 2.19
C TYR A 346 -11.70 -7.05 1.23
N VAL A 347 -11.58 -8.24 1.81
CA VAL A 347 -11.52 -9.52 1.07
C VAL A 347 -12.87 -10.26 1.06
N ASP A 348 -13.84 -9.79 1.84
CA ASP A 348 -15.21 -10.28 1.92
C ASP A 348 -16.20 -9.10 2.15
N ALA A 349 -17.47 -9.42 2.36
CA ALA A 349 -18.52 -8.46 2.70
C ALA A 349 -19.18 -8.78 4.06
N ALA A 350 -18.48 -9.51 4.93
CA ALA A 350 -19.04 -10.02 6.19
C ALA A 350 -19.14 -8.92 7.27
N PRO A 351 -19.95 -9.13 8.33
CA PRO A 351 -20.10 -8.16 9.42
C PRO A 351 -18.77 -7.82 10.12
N PRO A 352 -18.59 -6.56 10.58
CA PRO A 352 -17.33 -6.11 11.15
C PRO A 352 -17.23 -6.50 12.63
N THR A 353 -16.74 -7.71 12.87
CA THR A 353 -16.71 -8.40 14.17
C THR A 353 -15.35 -8.36 14.85
N HIS A 354 -14.30 -7.88 14.17
CA HIS A 354 -12.92 -7.93 14.67
C HIS A 354 -12.26 -6.56 14.57
N ALA A 355 -11.33 -6.27 15.48
CA ALA A 355 -10.55 -5.04 15.48
C ALA A 355 -9.05 -5.30 15.46
N PHE A 356 -8.30 -4.51 14.69
CA PHE A 356 -6.84 -4.54 14.66
C PHE A 356 -6.23 -4.01 15.97
N ASN A 357 -5.16 -4.65 16.44
CA ASN A 357 -4.39 -4.25 17.62
C ASN A 357 -3.06 -3.60 17.15
N PRO A 358 -2.70 -2.38 17.57
CA PRO A 358 -3.29 -1.59 18.66
C PRO A 358 -4.26 -0.48 18.24
N CYS A 359 -4.64 -0.39 16.95
CA CYS A 359 -5.30 0.81 16.44
C CYS A 359 -6.83 0.84 16.58
N GLY A 360 -7.49 -0.28 16.87
CA GLY A 360 -8.95 -0.33 17.04
C GLY A 360 -9.75 -0.20 15.73
N HIS A 361 -9.11 -0.32 14.56
CA HIS A 361 -9.84 -0.36 13.29
C HIS A 361 -10.61 -1.68 13.15
N VAL A 362 -11.91 -1.58 12.87
CA VAL A 362 -12.85 -2.69 12.85
C VAL A 362 -13.17 -3.09 11.41
N CYS A 363 -13.11 -4.39 11.15
CA CYS A 363 -13.49 -5.01 9.88
C CYS A 363 -13.97 -6.46 10.12
N SER A 364 -14.23 -7.20 9.05
CA SER A 364 -14.57 -8.62 9.14
C SER A 364 -13.39 -9.47 9.60
N GLU A 365 -13.67 -10.65 10.14
CA GLU A 365 -12.66 -11.62 10.57
C GLU A 365 -11.67 -11.97 9.46
N LYS A 366 -12.15 -12.30 8.26
CA LYS A 366 -11.27 -12.69 7.14
C LYS A 366 -10.40 -11.54 6.67
N THR A 367 -10.93 -10.31 6.68
CA THR A 367 -10.12 -9.12 6.37
C THR A 367 -9.04 -8.91 7.43
N ALA A 368 -9.38 -9.00 8.73
CA ALA A 368 -8.41 -8.88 9.81
C ALA A 368 -7.31 -9.95 9.72
N ALA A 369 -7.73 -11.21 9.56
CA ALA A 369 -6.83 -12.35 9.42
C ALA A 369 -5.89 -12.23 8.21
N PHE A 370 -6.41 -11.85 7.04
CA PHE A 370 -5.59 -11.67 5.84
C PHE A 370 -4.49 -10.63 6.06
N TRP A 371 -4.84 -9.40 6.48
CA TRP A 371 -3.88 -8.32 6.65
C TRP A 371 -2.90 -8.54 7.80
N SER A 372 -3.31 -9.27 8.85
CA SER A 372 -2.40 -9.66 9.95
C SER A 372 -1.29 -10.61 9.53
N GLN A 373 -1.47 -11.32 8.42
CA GLN A 373 -0.49 -12.26 7.88
C GLN A 373 0.37 -11.67 6.76
N ILE A 374 0.09 -10.44 6.33
CA ILE A 374 0.87 -9.79 5.26
C ILE A 374 2.12 -9.14 5.86
N PRO A 375 3.33 -9.63 5.54
CA PRO A 375 4.56 -8.99 5.99
C PRO A 375 4.85 -7.78 5.09
N LEU A 376 4.49 -6.56 5.49
CA LEU A 376 4.79 -5.36 4.71
C LEU A 376 6.26 -4.93 4.90
N PRO A 377 6.99 -4.55 3.83
CA PRO A 377 8.36 -4.07 3.94
C PRO A 377 8.46 -2.82 4.82
N HIS A 378 9.43 -2.81 5.72
CA HIS A 378 9.74 -1.67 6.57
C HIS A 378 11.26 -1.50 6.68
N GLY A 379 11.74 -0.27 6.50
CA GLY A 379 13.17 0.01 6.47
C GLY A 379 13.90 -0.83 5.40
N THR A 380 15.09 -1.34 5.77
CA THR A 380 15.99 -2.01 4.83
C THR A 380 15.96 -3.53 4.88
N HIS A 381 15.44 -4.13 5.95
CA HIS A 381 15.50 -5.59 6.16
C HIS A 381 14.34 -6.15 7.00
N THR A 382 13.43 -5.29 7.46
CA THR A 382 12.35 -5.71 8.37
C THR A 382 11.02 -5.81 7.63
N PHE A 383 10.17 -6.73 8.09
CA PHE A 383 8.82 -6.87 7.58
C PHE A 383 7.85 -7.03 8.74
N HIS A 384 6.73 -6.32 8.69
CA HIS A 384 5.74 -6.34 9.75
C HIS A 384 4.34 -6.32 9.16
N ALA A 385 3.40 -7.00 9.82
CA ALA A 385 2.00 -6.77 9.54
C ALA A 385 1.58 -5.38 10.02
N ALA A 386 0.74 -4.70 9.24
CA ALA A 386 0.19 -3.40 9.60
C ALA A 386 -1.30 -3.35 9.27
N CYS A 387 -2.03 -2.53 10.02
CA CYS A 387 -3.42 -2.25 9.71
C CYS A 387 -3.50 -1.57 8.32
N PRO A 388 -4.27 -2.08 7.36
CA PRO A 388 -4.36 -1.48 6.02
C PRO A 388 -5.01 -0.10 6.04
N PHE A 389 -5.83 0.19 7.05
CA PHE A 389 -6.57 1.44 7.17
C PHE A 389 -5.74 2.59 7.75
N CYS A 390 -4.72 2.30 8.55
CA CYS A 390 -3.92 3.35 9.19
C CYS A 390 -2.41 3.10 9.19
N ALA A 391 -1.93 2.05 8.53
CA ALA A 391 -0.52 1.64 8.50
C ALA A 391 0.14 1.47 9.89
N GLN A 392 -0.64 1.42 10.98
CA GLN A 392 -0.12 1.12 12.31
C GLN A 392 0.36 -0.33 12.33
N GLN A 393 1.61 -0.54 12.75
CA GLN A 393 2.16 -1.87 12.95
C GLN A 393 1.28 -2.66 13.92
N LEU A 394 0.94 -3.88 13.53
CA LEU A 394 0.12 -4.77 14.34
C LEU A 394 0.98 -5.43 15.42
N THR A 395 0.37 -5.66 16.59
CA THR A 395 1.03 -6.24 17.76
C THR A 395 0.22 -7.39 18.36
N GLY A 396 0.88 -8.21 19.18
CA GLY A 396 0.30 -9.43 19.74
C GLY A 396 0.39 -10.63 18.80
N GLU A 397 -0.06 -11.78 19.28
CA GLU A 397 0.07 -13.06 18.56
C GLU A 397 -0.69 -13.07 17.23
N GLN A 398 -1.91 -12.52 17.22
CA GLN A 398 -2.75 -12.48 16.03
C GLN A 398 -2.77 -11.13 15.31
N GLY A 399 -2.40 -10.03 15.97
CA GLY A 399 -2.51 -8.67 15.40
C GLY A 399 -3.94 -8.10 15.36
N TYR A 400 -4.95 -8.86 15.78
CA TYR A 400 -6.36 -8.44 15.88
C TYR A 400 -7.08 -9.20 17.00
N VAL A 401 -8.30 -8.77 17.33
CA VAL A 401 -9.13 -9.37 18.39
C VAL A 401 -10.60 -9.40 17.97
N ARG A 402 -11.34 -10.45 18.37
CA ARG A 402 -12.80 -10.51 18.22
C ARG A 402 -13.48 -9.55 19.19
N LEU A 403 -14.44 -8.77 18.70
CA LEU A 403 -15.22 -7.85 19.53
C LEU A 403 -16.34 -8.58 20.26
N ILE A 404 -16.51 -8.23 21.54
CA ILE A 404 -17.54 -8.76 22.44
C ILE A 404 -18.38 -7.58 22.92
N PHE A 405 -19.52 -7.38 22.26
CA PHE A 405 -20.53 -6.39 22.67
C PHE A 405 -21.48 -7.01 23.69
N GLN A 406 -21.97 -6.19 24.63
CA GLN A 406 -23.10 -6.57 25.48
C GLN A 406 -24.40 -6.15 24.80
N GLY A 407 -25.40 -7.03 24.84
CA GLY A 407 -26.75 -6.73 24.38
C GLY A 407 -27.55 -5.93 25.40
N PRO A 408 -28.79 -5.53 25.07
CA PRO A 408 -29.76 -5.12 26.07
C PRO A 408 -29.89 -6.21 27.16
N LEU A 409 -29.98 -5.79 28.42
CA LEU A 409 -30.47 -6.67 29.47
C LEU A 409 -31.97 -6.84 29.23
N ASP A 410 -32.42 -8.09 29.07
CA ASP A 410 -33.85 -8.43 28.94
C ASP A 410 -34.66 -7.98 30.16
#